data_AF-A0A1G0MF93-F1
#
_entry.id   AF-A0A1G0MF93-F1
#
_cell.length_a   1.000
_cell.length_b   1.000
_cell.length_c   1.000
_cell.angle_alpha   90.00
_cell.angle_beta   90.00
_cell.angle_gamma   90.00
#
_symmetry.space_group_name_H-M   'P 1'
#
loop_
_entity.id
_entity.type
_entity.pdbx_description
1 polymer ?
#
loop_
_entity_poly.entity_id
_entity_poly.type
_entity_poly.pdbx_seq_one_letter_code
_entity_poly.pdbx_strand_id
1 'polypeptide(L)'
;MLVHLPTHASWLNQIESYLSILQRKALTPADFGSQAAGETRILGFQYHYEQIAKRFVWKFTRRDLHCLREGWGSAEPASLKAAA
;
A
#
# COMPACT_ATOMS: atom_id res chain seq x y z
N MET A 1 -8.53 2.80 -21.98
CA MET A 1 -9.05 3.94 -21.20
C MET A 1 -8.12 4.16 -20.02
N LEU A 2 -7.44 5.31 -19.95
CA LEU A 2 -6.50 5.65 -18.87
C LEU A 2 -7.28 6.49 -17.83
N VAL A 3 -7.26 6.07 -16.56
CA VAL A 3 -7.85 6.86 -15.47
C VAL A 3 -6.73 7.62 -14.79
N HIS A 4 -6.71 8.94 -14.93
CA HIS A 4 -5.71 9.78 -14.27
C HIS A 4 -6.03 9.90 -12.78
N LEU A 5 -5.06 9.56 -11.94
CA LEU A 5 -5.13 9.86 -10.52
C LEU A 5 -4.84 11.35 -10.27
N PRO A 6 -5.44 11.97 -9.25
CA PRO A 6 -5.06 13.31 -8.82
C PRO A 6 -3.56 13.37 -8.49
N THR A 7 -2.91 14.49 -8.83
CA THR A 7 -1.45 14.70 -8.72
C THR A 7 -0.87 14.43 -7.32
N HIS A 8 -1.69 14.48 -6.27
CA HIS A 8 -1.29 14.22 -4.88
C HIS A 8 -2.02 13.04 -4.23
N ALA A 9 -2.57 12.12 -5.04
CA ALA A 9 -3.31 10.96 -4.57
C ALA A 9 -2.50 9.65 -4.72
N SER A 10 -1.21 9.70 -4.40
CA SER A 10 -0.35 8.50 -4.34
C SER A 10 -0.98 7.42 -3.44
N TRP A 11 -1.49 7.85 -2.28
CA TRP A 11 -2.23 7.02 -1.32
C TRP A 11 -3.47 6.30 -1.88
N LEU A 12 -3.98 6.71 -3.05
CA LEU A 12 -5.13 6.10 -3.73
C LEU A 12 -4.73 5.03 -4.75
N ASN A 13 -3.44 4.77 -4.92
CA ASN A 13 -2.96 3.90 -5.97
C ASN A 13 -2.85 2.45 -5.50
N GLN A 14 -3.56 1.54 -6.18
CA GLN A 14 -3.55 0.10 -5.87
C GLN A 14 -2.14 -0.49 -5.91
N ILE A 15 -1.25 0.06 -6.73
CA ILE A 15 0.15 -0.39 -6.82
C ILE A 15 0.93 -0.11 -5.53
N GLU A 16 0.65 0.98 -4.82
CA GLU A 16 1.38 1.35 -3.60
C GLU A 16 1.04 0.42 -2.43
N SER A 17 -0.23 -0.02 -2.37
CA SER A 17 -0.65 -1.07 -1.43
C SER A 17 0.05 -2.39 -1.72
N TYR A 18 0.13 -2.80 -3.00
CA TYR A 18 0.85 -4.00 -3.39
C TYR A 18 2.34 -3.93 -3.02
N LEU A 19 3.03 -2.84 -3.38
CA LEU A 19 4.45 -2.63 -3.09
C LEU A 19 4.73 -2.62 -1.59
N SER A 20 3.85 -2.02 -0.78
CA SER A 20 3.96 -2.03 0.68
C SER A 20 3.84 -3.43 1.28
N ILE A 21 3.06 -4.33 0.67
CA ILE A 21 2.92 -5.72 1.11
C ILE A 21 4.13 -6.54 0.65
N LEU A 22 4.55 -6.39 -0.61
CA LEU A 22 5.77 -7.00 -1.15
C LEU A 22 6.98 -6.68 -0.27
N GLN A 23 7.16 -5.39 0.08
CA GLN A 23 8.25 -4.95 0.94
C GLN A 23 8.24 -5.68 2.29
N ARG A 24 7.10 -5.67 2.99
CA ARG A 24 6.98 -6.24 4.34
C ARG A 24 7.05 -7.77 4.38
N LYS A 25 6.53 -8.45 3.34
CA LYS A 25 6.37 -9.91 3.36
C LYS A 25 7.44 -10.67 2.59
N ALA A 26 8.07 -10.04 1.60
CA ALA A 26 9.01 -10.72 0.70
C ALA A 26 10.40 -10.09 0.71
N LEU A 27 10.53 -8.80 1.01
CA LEU A 27 11.78 -8.04 0.93
C LEU A 27 12.30 -7.54 2.28
N THR A 28 11.73 -7.95 3.42
CA THR A 28 12.21 -7.53 4.74
C THR A 28 12.53 -8.73 5.63
N PRO A 29 13.79 -8.92 6.06
CA PRO A 29 14.99 -8.20 5.62
C PRO A 29 15.36 -8.51 4.15
N ALA A 30 15.92 -7.53 3.44
CA ALA A 30 16.34 -7.66 2.05
C ALA A 30 17.75 -8.27 1.93
N ASP A 31 17.98 -9.43 2.54
CA ASP A 31 19.27 -10.12 2.48
C ASP A 31 19.23 -11.23 1.42
N PHE A 32 19.72 -10.91 0.23
CA PHE A 32 19.78 -11.84 -0.89
C PHE A 32 21.23 -12.08 -1.30
N GLY A 33 21.66 -13.34 -1.39
CA GLY A 33 23.03 -13.69 -1.79
C GLY A 33 23.38 -13.40 -3.25
N SER A 34 22.42 -12.97 -4.07
CA SER A 34 22.64 -12.51 -5.44
C SER A 34 21.45 -11.70 -5.96
N GLN A 35 21.67 -10.92 -7.03
CA GLN A 35 20.59 -10.23 -7.74
C GLN A 35 19.53 -11.20 -8.26
N ALA A 36 19.95 -12.33 -8.84
CA ALA A 36 19.04 -13.36 -9.36
C ALA A 36 18.15 -13.96 -8.27
N ALA A 37 18.66 -14.10 -7.05
CA ALA A 37 17.86 -14.53 -5.90
C ALA A 37 16.78 -13.50 -5.54
N GLY A 38 17.10 -12.20 -5.60
CA GLY A 38 16.13 -11.11 -5.41
C GLY A 38 15.04 -11.11 -6.49
N GLU A 39 15.42 -11.26 -7.76
CA GLU A 39 14.47 -11.33 -8.89
C GLU A 39 13.51 -12.52 -8.74
N THR A 40 14.05 -13.70 -8.42
CA THR A 40 13.27 -14.91 -8.18
C THR A 40 12.29 -14.72 -7.02
N ARG A 41 12.72 -14.05 -5.95
CA ARG A 41 11.86 -13.75 -4.80
C ARG A 41 10.70 -12.84 -5.17
N ILE A 42 10.95 -11.78 -5.95
CA ILE A 42 9.91 -10.83 -6.39
C ILE A 42 8.89 -11.52 -7.30
N LEU A 43 9.35 -12.25 -8.32
CA LEU A 43 8.47 -12.93 -9.27
C LEU A 43 7.68 -14.08 -8.61
N GLY A 44 8.33 -14.84 -7.72
CA GLY A 44 7.67 -15.88 -6.94
C GLY A 44 6.62 -15.31 -5.99
N PHE A 45 6.89 -14.15 -5.37
CA PHE A 45 5.90 -13.45 -4.56
C PHE A 45 4.71 -12.99 -5.40
N GLN A 46 4.93 -12.42 -6.59
CA GLN A 46 3.86 -12.01 -7.48
C GLN A 46 2.94 -13.19 -7.80
N TYR A 47 3.49 -14.30 -8.30
CA TYR A 47 2.71 -15.48 -8.66
C TYR A 47 1.90 -16.02 -7.47
N HIS A 48 2.51 -16.10 -6.29
CA HIS A 48 1.82 -16.54 -5.09
C HIS A 48 0.72 -15.55 -4.67
N TYR A 49 1.02 -14.26 -4.64
CA TYR A 49 0.10 -13.22 -4.17
C TYR A 49 -1.12 -13.10 -5.08
N GLU A 50 -0.97 -13.24 -6.40
CA GLU A 50 -2.07 -13.27 -7.36
C GLU A 50 -3.11 -14.36 -7.04
N GLN A 51 -2.69 -15.53 -6.53
CA GLN A 51 -3.59 -16.64 -6.19
C GLN A 51 -4.38 -16.39 -4.90
N ILE A 52 -3.82 -15.62 -3.96
CA ILE A 52 -4.40 -15.41 -2.62
C ILE A 52 -4.94 -13.99 -2.42
N ALA A 53 -4.70 -13.10 -3.38
CA ALA A 53 -5.08 -11.70 -3.30
C ALA A 53 -6.58 -11.58 -3.10
N LYS A 54 -6.96 -10.87 -2.04
CA LYS A 54 -8.35 -10.47 -1.81
C LYS A 54 -8.52 -9.05 -2.31
N ARG A 55 -9.73 -8.73 -2.75
CA ARG A 55 -10.09 -7.36 -3.12
C ARG A 55 -9.78 -6.42 -1.96
N PHE A 56 -9.01 -5.37 -2.22
CA PHE A 56 -8.81 -4.30 -1.26
C PHE A 56 -10.15 -3.61 -0.98
N VAL A 57 -10.61 -3.68 0.26
CA VAL A 57 -11.85 -3.02 0.68
C VAL A 57 -11.50 -1.60 1.08
N TRP A 58 -11.96 -0.65 0.28
CA TRP A 58 -11.78 0.76 0.56
C TRP A 58 -12.63 1.17 1.77
N LYS A 59 -11.99 1.55 2.89
CA LYS A 59 -12.66 1.98 4.12
C LYS A 59 -12.60 3.50 4.35
N PHE A 60 -11.80 4.22 3.57
CA PHE A 60 -11.62 5.66 3.72
C PHE A 60 -12.78 6.42 3.07
N THR A 61 -13.54 7.13 3.89
CA THR A 61 -14.78 7.81 3.51
C THR A 61 -14.55 9.32 3.37
N ARG A 62 -15.53 10.03 2.79
CA ARG A 62 -15.52 11.50 2.77
C ARG A 62 -15.48 12.09 4.19
N ARG A 63 -16.09 11.41 5.17
CA ARG A 63 -16.07 11.86 6.58
C ARG A 63 -14.66 11.82 7.14
N ASP A 64 -13.90 10.77 6.83
CA ASP A 64 -12.50 10.65 7.24
C ASP A 64 -11.64 11.79 6.64
N LEU A 65 -11.93 12.18 5.38
CA LEU A 65 -11.30 13.34 4.75
C LEU A 65 -11.67 14.66 5.45
N HIS A 66 -12.93 14.85 5.84
CA HIS A 66 -13.37 16.05 6.56
C HIS A 66 -12.70 16.16 7.94
N CYS A 67 -12.68 15.08 8.72
CA CYS A 67 -11.97 15.04 10.00
C CYS A 67 -10.47 15.31 9.85
N LEU A 68 -9.83 14.73 8.83
CA LEU A 68 -8.41 14.97 8.55
C LEU A 68 -8.12 16.45 8.28
N ARG A 69 -8.98 17.13 7.51
CA ARG A 69 -8.84 18.55 7.18
C ARG A 69 -9.04 19.45 8.39
N GLU A 70 -9.94 19.09 9.30
CA GLU A 70 -10.22 19.83 10.53
C GLU A 70 -9.13 19.62 11.61
N GLY A 71 -8.50 18.46 11.63
CA GLY A 71 -7.42 18.10 12.56
C GLY A 71 -6.03 18.66 12.23
N TRP A 72 -5.83 19.30 11.07
CA TRP A 72 -4.53 19.88 10.66
C TRP A 72 -4.02 21.02 11.57
N GLY A 73 -4.84 21.51 12.52
CA GLY A 73 -4.48 22.56 13.47
C GLY A 73 -4.41 22.17 14.96
N SER A 74 -4.72 20.92 15.33
CA SER A 74 -4.70 20.50 16.75
C SER A 74 -4.28 19.03 16.86
N ALA A 75 -3.28 18.75 17.69
CA ALA A 75 -2.50 17.52 17.68
C ALA A 75 -3.29 16.21 17.92
N GLU A 76 -2.89 15.18 17.15
CA GLU A 76 -2.56 13.78 17.53
C GLU A 76 -3.18 12.74 16.56
N PRO A 77 -2.37 11.95 15.82
CA PRO A 77 -2.84 11.11 14.71
C PRO A 77 -3.47 9.77 15.14
N ALA A 78 -4.02 9.68 16.35
CA ALA A 78 -4.36 8.41 17.00
C ALA A 78 -5.65 7.73 16.52
N SER A 79 -6.38 8.26 15.52
CA SER A 79 -7.71 7.72 15.16
C SER A 79 -8.00 7.57 13.68
N LEU A 80 -7.05 7.90 12.79
CA LEU A 80 -7.17 7.53 11.38
C LEU A 80 -6.96 6.03 11.30
N LYS A 81 -8.07 5.28 11.19
CA LYS A 81 -8.09 3.81 11.12
C LYS A 81 -6.98 3.37 10.16
N ALA A 82 -5.91 2.81 10.73
CA ALA A 82 -4.77 2.30 9.99
C ALA A 82 -5.29 1.25 9.01
N ALA A 83 -5.34 1.63 7.73
CA ALA A 83 -5.70 0.73 6.64
C ALA A 83 -4.44 -0.04 6.26
N ALA A 84 -4.32 -1.24 6.83
CA ALA A 84 -3.44 -2.30 6.33
C ALA A 84 -4.30 -3.44 5.78
#